data_AF-A0A1G7MN88-F1
#
_entry.id   AF-A0A1G7MN88-F1
#
_cell.length_a   1.000
_cell.length_b   1.000
_cell.length_c   1.000
_cell.angle_alpha   90.00
_cell.angle_beta   90.00
_cell.angle_gamma   90.00
#
_symmetry.space_group_name_H-M   'P 1'
#
loop_
_entity.id
_entity.type
_entity.pdbx_description
1 polymer ?
#
loop_
_entity_poly.entity_id
_entity_poly.type
_entity_poly.pdbx_seq_one_letter_code
_entity_poly.pdbx_strand_id
1 'polypeptide(L)'
;MSEDTQVRPDVVEAIVGVLKGGDAAALPEGATAAEKAAAKDSYLSEFVAERGKRDRQSQAWELLLTRSYDEPPTWGRIFDDLDPAVHTELGELFDALPAGAKEEYVRRYGEPSGV
;
A
#
# COMPACT_ATOMS: atom_id res chain seq x y z
N MET A 1 -24.39 -17.75 -29.17
CA MET A 1 -24.24 -18.66 -28.02
C MET A 1 -23.19 -18.03 -27.13
N SER A 2 -23.60 -17.20 -26.17
CA SER A 2 -22.66 -16.64 -25.20
C SER A 2 -22.46 -17.73 -24.16
N GLU A 3 -21.32 -18.40 -24.20
CA GLU A 3 -20.93 -19.28 -23.08
C GLU A 3 -20.83 -18.39 -21.84
N ASP A 4 -21.81 -18.51 -20.95
CA ASP A 4 -21.75 -18.09 -19.56
C ASP A 4 -20.56 -18.82 -18.91
N THR A 5 -19.36 -18.32 -19.18
CA THR A 5 -18.12 -18.79 -18.58
C THR A 5 -18.05 -18.15 -17.21
N GLN A 6 -18.85 -18.69 -16.28
CA GLN A 6 -18.88 -18.23 -14.91
C GLN A 6 -17.46 -18.30 -14.34
N VAL A 7 -16.91 -17.12 -14.00
CA VAL A 7 -15.61 -17.01 -13.36
C VAL A 7 -15.70 -17.58 -11.95
N ARG A 8 -14.98 -18.67 -11.67
CA ARG A 8 -14.95 -19.27 -10.34
C ARG A 8 -13.94 -18.51 -9.45
N PRO A 9 -14.38 -17.91 -8.32
CA PRO A 9 -13.49 -17.13 -7.44
C PRO A 9 -12.30 -17.96 -6.91
N ASP A 10 -12.54 -19.20 -6.49
CA ASP A 10 -11.48 -20.06 -5.94
C ASP A 10 -10.35 -20.34 -6.96
N VAL A 11 -10.71 -20.44 -8.26
CA VAL A 11 -9.75 -20.64 -9.34
C VAL A 11 -8.93 -19.37 -9.60
N VAL A 12 -9.60 -18.22 -9.56
CA VAL A 12 -8.95 -16.90 -9.67
C VAL A 12 -7.95 -16.71 -8.51
N GLU A 13 -8.35 -17.00 -7.27
CA GLU A 13 -7.48 -16.90 -6.09
C GLU A 13 -6.28 -17.83 -6.17
N ALA A 14 -6.46 -19.08 -6.61
CA ALA A 14 -5.36 -20.00 -6.82
C ALA A 14 -4.35 -19.48 -7.86
N ILE A 15 -4.83 -18.92 -8.98
CA ILE A 15 -3.97 -18.31 -10.01
C ILE A 15 -3.24 -17.09 -9.45
N VAL A 16 -3.91 -16.22 -8.68
CA VAL A 16 -3.28 -15.06 -8.02
C VAL A 16 -2.19 -15.52 -7.05
N GLY A 17 -2.44 -16.57 -6.27
CA GLY A 17 -1.46 -17.14 -5.34
C GLY A 17 -0.18 -17.58 -6.03
N VAL A 18 -0.30 -18.22 -7.21
CA VAL A 18 0.87 -18.59 -8.02
C VAL A 18 1.57 -17.38 -8.63
N LEU A 19 0.83 -16.37 -9.11
CA LEU A 19 1.43 -15.12 -9.61
C LEU A 19 2.23 -14.37 -8.53
N LYS A 20 1.84 -14.50 -7.25
CA LYS A 20 2.57 -13.98 -6.09
C LYS A 20 3.81 -14.82 -5.68
N GLY A 21 4.15 -15.85 -6.44
CA GLY A 21 5.30 -16.73 -6.18
C GLY A 21 4.97 -18.04 -5.45
N GLY A 22 3.68 -18.40 -5.36
CA GLY A 22 3.24 -19.70 -4.86
C GLY A 22 3.58 -20.87 -5.80
N ASP A 23 3.29 -22.09 -5.35
CA ASP A 23 3.59 -23.32 -6.09
C ASP A 23 2.70 -23.48 -7.34
N ALA A 24 3.32 -23.57 -8.51
CA ALA A 24 2.63 -23.78 -9.78
C ALA A 24 1.88 -25.13 -9.85
N ALA A 25 2.27 -26.12 -9.05
CA ALA A 25 1.56 -27.40 -8.95
C ALA A 25 0.19 -27.27 -8.25
N ALA A 26 -0.07 -26.16 -7.55
CA ALA A 26 -1.36 -25.88 -6.93
C ALA A 26 -2.40 -25.28 -7.90
N LEU A 27 -2.04 -25.09 -9.17
CA LEU A 27 -2.99 -24.54 -10.17
C LEU A 27 -4.11 -25.55 -10.47
N PRO A 28 -5.38 -25.12 -10.42
CA PRO A 28 -6.49 -25.97 -10.82
C PRO A 28 -6.45 -26.26 -12.33
N GLU A 29 -6.70 -27.52 -12.68
CA GLU A 29 -6.85 -27.94 -14.08
C GLU A 29 -8.10 -27.30 -14.70
N GLY A 30 -8.02 -26.93 -15.98
CA GLY A 30 -9.17 -26.38 -16.71
C GLY A 30 -9.49 -24.91 -16.39
N ALA A 31 -8.51 -24.13 -15.91
CA ALA A 31 -8.68 -22.68 -15.79
C ALA A 31 -8.97 -22.04 -17.15
N THR A 32 -10.12 -21.34 -17.24
CA THR A 32 -10.61 -20.69 -18.45
C THR A 32 -9.84 -19.40 -18.75
N ALA A 33 -9.98 -18.89 -19.98
CA ALA A 33 -9.39 -17.60 -20.35
C ALA A 33 -9.95 -16.44 -19.52
N ALA A 34 -11.25 -16.47 -19.21
CA ALA A 34 -11.91 -15.47 -18.37
C ALA A 34 -11.35 -15.44 -16.94
N GLU A 35 -11.13 -16.62 -16.33
CA GLU A 35 -10.55 -16.73 -14.99
C GLU A 35 -9.09 -16.25 -14.94
N LYS A 36 -8.29 -16.58 -15.96
CA LYS A 36 -6.92 -16.08 -16.07
C LYS A 36 -6.87 -14.56 -16.23
N ALA A 37 -7.80 -13.98 -16.99
CA ALA A 37 -7.92 -12.54 -17.14
C ALA A 37 -8.30 -11.85 -15.82
N ALA A 38 -9.30 -12.38 -15.11
CA ALA A 38 -9.72 -11.88 -13.80
C ALA A 38 -8.57 -11.98 -12.76
N ALA A 39 -7.84 -13.09 -12.73
CA ALA A 39 -6.69 -13.26 -11.84
C ALA A 39 -5.56 -12.27 -12.15
N LYS A 40 -5.28 -12.02 -13.43
CA LYS A 40 -4.27 -11.05 -13.82
C LYS A 40 -4.68 -9.63 -13.43
N ASP A 41 -5.94 -9.27 -13.61
CA ASP A 41 -6.47 -7.95 -13.24
C ASP A 41 -6.40 -7.72 -11.72
N SER A 42 -6.81 -8.72 -10.93
CA SER A 42 -6.69 -8.69 -9.45
C SER A 42 -5.23 -8.58 -9.02
N TYR A 43 -4.35 -9.43 -9.57
CA TYR A 43 -2.92 -9.40 -9.26
C TYR A 43 -2.27 -8.05 -9.58
N LEU A 44 -2.58 -7.47 -10.75
CA LEU A 44 -2.05 -6.17 -11.14
C LEU A 44 -2.59 -5.05 -10.26
N SER A 45 -3.88 -5.07 -9.92
CA SER A 45 -4.50 -4.08 -9.03
C SER A 45 -3.87 -4.11 -7.63
N GLU A 46 -3.69 -5.30 -7.05
CA GLU A 46 -3.00 -5.44 -5.77
C GLU A 46 -1.53 -5.05 -5.85
N PHE A 47 -0.82 -5.44 -6.92
CA PHE A 47 0.59 -5.09 -7.08
C PHE A 47 0.79 -3.58 -7.24
N VAL A 48 -0.09 -2.91 -7.98
CA VAL A 48 -0.10 -1.45 -8.12
C VAL A 48 -0.43 -0.77 -6.79
N ALA A 49 -1.40 -1.30 -6.02
CA ALA A 49 -1.72 -0.79 -4.70
C ALA A 49 -0.53 -0.94 -3.72
N GLU A 50 0.12 -2.10 -3.69
CA GLU A 50 1.30 -2.35 -2.84
C GLU A 50 2.50 -1.50 -3.25
N ARG A 51 2.72 -1.32 -4.56
CA ARG A 51 3.76 -0.41 -5.06
C ARG A 51 3.45 1.04 -4.67
N GLY A 52 2.22 1.50 -4.90
CA GLY A 52 1.78 2.84 -4.51
C GLY A 52 1.94 3.08 -3.01
N LYS A 53 1.62 2.08 -2.18
CA LYS A 53 1.85 2.15 -0.73
C LYS A 53 3.33 2.26 -0.37
N ARG A 54 4.21 1.47 -0.99
CA ARG A 54 5.67 1.54 -0.74
C ARG A 54 6.26 2.87 -1.19
N ASP A 55 5.81 3.38 -2.33
CA ASP A 55 6.26 4.67 -2.87
C ASP A 55 5.83 5.81 -1.93
N ARG A 56 4.58 5.80 -1.45
CA ARG A 56 4.08 6.76 -0.45
C ARG A 56 4.78 6.65 0.90
N GLN A 57 5.07 5.43 1.36
CA GLN A 57 5.86 5.21 2.58
C GLN A 57 7.28 5.77 2.43
N SER A 58 7.90 5.57 1.27
CA SER A 58 9.24 6.10 0.99
C SER A 58 9.22 7.64 0.98
N GLN A 59 8.24 8.26 0.31
CA GLN A 59 8.06 9.71 0.32
C GLN A 59 7.83 10.26 1.74
N ALA A 60 6.99 9.59 2.54
CA ALA A 60 6.78 9.96 3.94
C ALA A 60 8.08 9.90 4.75
N TRP A 61 8.91 8.87 4.55
CA TRP A 61 10.22 8.76 5.20
C TRP A 61 11.20 9.84 4.76
N GLU A 62 11.23 10.19 3.47
CA GLU A 62 12.07 11.27 2.94
C GLU A 62 11.70 12.63 3.57
N LEU A 63 10.40 12.91 3.75
CA LEU A 63 9.93 14.12 4.42
C LEU A 63 10.24 14.14 5.92
N LEU A 64 10.21 12.98 6.60
CA LEU A 64 10.49 12.87 8.03
C LEU A 64 11.99 12.89 8.35
N LEU A 65 12.83 12.33 7.48
CA LEU A 65 14.28 12.15 7.69
C LEU A 65 15.09 13.24 6.97
N THR A 66 14.63 14.49 7.02
CA THR A 66 15.29 15.63 6.36
C THR A 66 16.64 16.01 6.98
N ARG A 67 16.97 15.46 8.16
CA ARG A 67 18.15 15.82 8.95
C ARG A 67 18.75 14.59 9.62
N SER A 68 20.07 14.56 9.72
CA SER A 68 20.77 13.63 10.59
C SER A 68 20.72 14.17 12.02
N TYR A 69 20.34 13.31 12.96
CA TYR A 69 20.32 13.61 14.39
C TYR A 69 21.45 12.83 15.08
N ASP A 70 22.14 13.48 16.01
CA ASP A 70 23.23 12.85 16.78
C ASP A 70 22.70 11.79 17.78
N GLU A 71 21.45 11.96 18.23
CA GLU A 71 20.70 11.01 19.05
C GLU A 71 19.39 10.65 18.35
N PRO A 72 18.80 9.46 18.60
CA PRO A 72 17.50 9.09 18.04
C PRO A 72 16.43 10.15 18.42
N PRO A 73 15.88 10.89 17.44
CA PRO A 73 14.96 11.98 17.73
C PRO A 73 13.60 11.44 18.15
N THR A 74 12.84 12.23 18.90
CA THR A 74 11.41 11.95 19.14
C THR A 74 10.57 12.43 17.97
N TRP A 75 9.38 11.85 17.77
CA TRP A 75 8.46 12.33 16.74
C TRP A 75 8.08 13.81 16.92
N GLY A 76 7.93 14.26 18.17
CA GLY A 76 7.69 15.67 18.45
C GLY A 76 8.83 16.57 17.97
N ARG A 77 10.08 16.18 18.24
CA ARG A 77 11.25 16.92 17.75
C ARG A 77 11.33 16.93 16.23
N ILE A 78 11.09 15.78 15.58
CA ILE A 78 11.05 15.71 14.12
C ILE A 78 10.04 16.73 13.58
N PHE A 79 8.80 16.70 14.08
CA PHE A 79 7.73 17.59 13.61
C PHE A 79 8.00 19.08 13.88
N ASP A 80 8.64 19.42 15.00
CA ASP A 80 9.06 20.78 15.33
C ASP A 80 10.12 21.30 14.35
N ASP A 81 10.97 20.41 13.84
CA ASP A 81 12.07 20.72 12.93
C ASP A 81 11.64 20.78 11.45
N LEU A 82 10.44 20.28 11.12
CA LEU A 82 9.88 20.31 9.77
C LEU A 82 9.37 21.71 9.38
N ASP A 83 9.48 22.03 8.09
CA ASP A 83 8.83 23.21 7.53
C ASP A 83 7.30 23.06 7.63
N PRO A 84 6.54 24.11 7.98
CA PRO A 84 5.08 24.07 8.03
C PRO A 84 4.41 23.54 6.76
N ALA A 85 5.01 23.75 5.58
CA ALA A 85 4.49 23.22 4.33
C ALA A 85 4.51 21.68 4.28
N VAL A 86 5.50 21.07 4.93
CA VAL A 86 5.65 19.60 5.00
C VAL A 86 4.53 18.98 5.84
N HIS A 87 3.96 19.69 6.82
CA HIS A 87 2.86 19.18 7.64
C HIS A 87 1.60 18.91 6.80
N THR A 88 1.34 19.69 5.77
CA THR A 88 0.22 19.44 4.84
C THR A 88 0.48 18.17 4.02
N GLU A 89 1.70 18.02 3.49
CA GLU A 89 2.09 16.86 2.68
C GLU A 89 2.09 15.55 3.49
N LEU A 90 2.50 15.59 4.77
CA LEU A 90 2.36 14.44 5.67
C LEU A 90 0.91 14.06 5.95
N GLY A 91 -0.02 15.03 5.90
CA GLY A 91 -1.45 14.78 6.02
C GLY A 91 -2.01 14.04 4.81
N GLU A 92 -1.53 14.36 3.62
CA GLU A 92 -1.87 13.62 2.41
C GLU A 92 -1.30 12.20 2.47
N LEU A 93 -0.10 12.01 3.02
CA LEU A 93 0.53 10.70 3.19
C LEU A 93 0.14 9.98 4.49
N PHE A 94 -0.93 10.42 5.17
CA PHE A 94 -1.25 9.95 6.51
C PHE A 94 -1.33 8.44 6.60
N ASP A 95 -2.00 7.75 5.67
CA ASP A 95 -2.13 6.28 5.64
C ASP A 95 -0.78 5.55 5.62
N ALA A 96 0.22 6.17 5.00
CA ALA A 96 1.57 5.65 4.81
C ALA A 96 2.56 6.05 5.92
N LEU A 97 2.17 6.92 6.85
CA LEU A 97 3.05 7.33 7.95
C LEU A 97 3.37 6.17 8.92
N PRO A 98 4.59 6.15 9.49
CA PRO A 98 4.93 5.29 10.64
C PRO A 98 3.98 5.54 11.82
N ALA A 99 3.71 4.50 12.62
CA ALA A 99 2.71 4.58 13.71
C ALA A 99 2.95 5.76 14.67
N GLY A 100 4.18 5.95 15.15
CA GLY A 100 4.47 7.07 16.06
C GLY A 100 4.41 8.45 15.38
N ALA A 101 4.64 8.54 14.07
CA ALA A 101 4.43 9.77 13.32
C ALA A 101 2.93 10.06 13.14
N LYS A 102 2.08 9.04 12.93
CA LYS A 102 0.63 9.18 12.92
C LYS A 102 0.09 9.70 14.24
N GLU A 103 0.52 9.09 15.35
CA GLU A 103 0.11 9.51 16.70
C GLU A 103 0.46 10.97 16.96
N GLU A 104 1.68 11.38 16.61
CA GLU A 104 2.12 12.76 16.76
C GLU A 104 1.38 13.72 15.83
N TYR A 105 1.10 13.31 14.58
CA TYR A 105 0.29 14.08 13.64
C TYR A 105 -1.11 14.32 14.20
N VAL A 106 -1.80 13.26 14.63
CA VAL A 106 -3.15 13.34 15.21
C VAL A 106 -3.15 14.20 16.47
N ARG A 107 -2.13 14.09 17.32
CA ARG A 107 -1.99 14.90 18.53
C ARG A 107 -1.92 16.41 18.22
N ARG A 108 -1.29 16.79 17.10
CA ARG A 108 -1.07 18.19 16.70
C ARG A 108 -2.18 18.76 15.84
N TYR A 109 -2.68 17.99 14.88
CA TYR A 109 -3.55 18.47 13.80
C TYR A 109 -4.91 17.76 13.74
N GLY A 110 -5.08 16.68 14.50
CA GLY A 110 -6.24 15.79 14.38
C GLY A 110 -6.10 14.78 13.23
N GLU A 111 -7.08 13.89 13.09
CA GLU A 111 -7.12 12.92 11.99
C GLU A 111 -7.59 13.62 10.70
N PRO A 112 -6.81 13.56 9.61
CA PRO A 112 -7.18 14.22 8.37
C PRO A 112 -8.48 13.62 7.80
N SER A 113 -9.43 14.48 7.46
CA SER A 113 -10.73 14.08 6.91
C SER A 113 -10.59 13.75 5.42
N GLY A 114 -10.36 12.48 5.08
CA GLY A 114 -10.30 12.05 3.69
C GLY A 114 -9.34 10.90 3.36
N VAL A 115 -8.75 10.26 4.38
CA VAL A 115 -8.03 9.00 4.23
C VAL A 115 -8.98 7.81 4.11
#